data_AF-A0A1G3ILQ7-F1
#
_entry.id   AF-A0A1G3ILQ7-F1
#
_cell.length_a   1.000
_cell.length_b   1.000
_cell.length_c   1.000
_cell.angle_alpha   90.00
_cell.angle_beta   90.00
_cell.angle_gamma   90.00
#
_symmetry.space_group_name_H-M   'P 1'
#
loop_
_entity.id
_entity.type
_entity.pdbx_description
1 polymer ?
#
loop_
_entity_poly.entity_id
_entity_poly.type
_entity_poly.pdbx_seq_one_letter_code
_entity_poly.pdbx_strand_id
1 'polypeptide(L)'
;MSYDFAKRLGALPAADKALLLTLAGFALLALLLGLGFGMATGLVRGGFLAGLDDETGYRLMTLHGVNAFFYWLSFAQAFLLLALTVGHTGGASRIAARPAAWAGAGAMIAGFGLSEAGAIFGPALLYDAPPELAMDPSLAFAAVHGGYLLLAAGLFLVAWAAVATALELQRETGGEWSTVEFAAVGWAGLLMVSTIAAFNAFLPALLWGLGLAASPADYSTAWHLLFHNMHYLPLLATVVVWYALVQWFTGVRSAFGTTFSKIAFAAYLVFVPPTSLYHMFLEPDLPGTVRTLGSLL
;
A
#
# COMPACT_ATOMS: atom_id res chain seq x y z
N MET A 1 18.66 27.38 -2.36
CA MET A 1 18.85 26.20 -3.23
C MET A 1 17.56 26.01 -4.02
N SER A 2 17.59 26.13 -5.34
CA SER A 2 16.43 25.78 -6.17
C SER A 2 16.25 24.26 -6.10
N TYR A 3 15.10 23.80 -5.61
CA TYR A 3 14.73 22.38 -5.63
C TYR A 3 14.26 22.03 -7.04
N ASP A 4 15.22 21.76 -7.94
CA ASP A 4 14.89 21.28 -9.29
C ASP A 4 14.69 19.76 -9.26
N PHE A 5 13.51 19.36 -8.77
CA PHE A 5 13.09 17.97 -8.62
C PHE A 5 13.15 17.22 -9.98
N ALA A 6 12.71 17.87 -11.05
CA ALA A 6 12.70 17.30 -12.40
C ALA A 6 14.12 17.01 -12.90
N LYS A 7 15.05 17.97 -12.75
CA LYS A 7 16.46 17.77 -13.12
C LYS A 7 17.10 16.62 -12.33
N ARG A 8 16.78 16.49 -11.04
CA ARG A 8 17.30 15.41 -10.19
C ARG A 8 16.82 14.03 -10.65
N LEU A 9 15.52 13.88 -10.90
CA LEU A 9 14.98 12.64 -11.46
C LEU A 9 15.58 12.33 -12.84
N GLY A 10 15.79 13.35 -13.67
CA GLY A 10 16.42 13.19 -14.99
C GLY A 10 17.87 12.68 -14.92
N ALA A 11 18.61 13.10 -13.88
CA ALA A 11 20.00 12.74 -13.65
C ALA A 11 20.20 11.32 -13.07
N LEU A 12 19.13 10.63 -12.68
CA LEU A 12 19.24 9.28 -12.14
C LEU A 12 19.81 8.29 -13.18
N PRO A 13 20.49 7.22 -12.71
CA PRO A 13 20.88 6.09 -13.54
C PRO A 13 19.69 5.53 -14.32
N ALA A 14 19.95 5.02 -15.53
CA ALA A 14 18.90 4.47 -16.40
C ALA A 14 18.05 3.39 -15.71
N ALA A 15 18.68 2.53 -14.91
CA ALA A 15 17.99 1.49 -14.14
C ALA A 15 17.04 2.05 -13.08
N ASP A 16 17.39 3.16 -12.43
CA ASP A 16 16.52 3.79 -11.41
C ASP A 16 15.33 4.49 -12.08
N LYS A 17 15.56 5.14 -13.23
CA LYS A 17 14.48 5.71 -14.05
C LYS A 17 13.53 4.63 -14.56
N ALA A 18 14.06 3.52 -15.07
CA ALA A 18 13.26 2.40 -15.54
C ALA A 18 12.41 1.79 -14.41
N LEU A 19 12.96 1.67 -13.19
CA LEU A 19 12.21 1.22 -12.02
C LEU A 19 11.03 2.15 -11.70
N LEU A 20 11.29 3.46 -11.61
CA LEU A 20 10.26 4.46 -11.33
C LEU A 20 9.16 4.45 -12.40
N LEU A 21 9.54 4.38 -13.68
CA LEU A 21 8.59 4.30 -14.79
C LEU A 21 7.78 3.00 -14.78
N THR A 22 8.40 1.87 -14.38
CA THR A 22 7.70 0.59 -14.24
C THR A 22 6.62 0.67 -13.16
N LEU A 23 6.98 1.16 -11.97
CA LEU A 23 6.03 1.33 -10.87
C LEU A 23 4.89 2.30 -11.25
N ALA A 24 5.21 3.44 -11.87
CA ALA A 24 4.21 4.38 -12.35
C ALA A 24 3.30 3.77 -13.44
N GLY A 25 3.87 3.02 -14.38
CA GLY A 25 3.12 2.33 -15.43
C GLY A 25 2.12 1.32 -14.88
N PHE A 26 2.54 0.50 -13.91
CA PHE A 26 1.65 -0.45 -13.25
C PHE A 26 0.61 0.22 -12.34
N ALA A 27 0.95 1.35 -11.69
CA ALA A 27 -0.03 2.15 -10.96
C ALA A 27 -1.15 2.63 -11.89
N LEU A 28 -0.79 3.16 -13.07
CA LEU A 28 -1.77 3.63 -14.05
C LEU A 28 -2.57 2.48 -14.66
N LEU A 29 -1.93 1.34 -14.97
CA LEU A 29 -2.62 0.15 -15.45
C LEU A 29 -3.66 -0.34 -14.45
N ALA A 30 -3.27 -0.53 -13.19
CA ALA A 30 -4.18 -0.96 -12.12
C ALA A 30 -5.31 0.06 -11.91
N LEU A 31 -5.03 1.36 -11.98
CA LEU A 31 -6.07 2.39 -11.91
C LEU A 31 -7.09 2.26 -13.06
N LEU A 32 -6.61 2.11 -14.30
CA LEU A 32 -7.49 1.98 -15.47
C LEU A 32 -8.37 0.73 -15.39
N LEU A 33 -7.80 -0.40 -14.99
CA LEU A 33 -8.55 -1.64 -14.75
C LEU A 33 -9.57 -1.48 -13.62
N GLY A 34 -9.14 -0.92 -12.48
CA GLY A 34 -10.00 -0.65 -11.34
C GLY A 34 -11.18 0.26 -11.70
N LEU A 35 -10.94 1.35 -12.44
CA LEU A 35 -12.01 2.23 -12.93
C LEU A 35 -12.93 1.52 -13.91
N GLY A 36 -12.40 0.70 -14.82
CA GLY A 36 -13.19 -0.10 -15.76
C GLY A 36 -14.12 -1.08 -15.05
N PHE A 37 -13.60 -1.87 -14.11
CA PHE A 37 -14.39 -2.82 -13.33
C PHE A 37 -15.39 -2.12 -12.40
N GLY A 38 -15.03 -0.97 -11.82
CA GLY A 38 -15.92 -0.17 -11.00
C GLY A 38 -17.08 0.43 -11.80
N MET A 39 -16.79 0.93 -13.01
CA MET A 39 -17.83 1.38 -13.94
C MET A 39 -18.76 0.23 -14.35
N ALA A 40 -18.21 -0.94 -14.70
CA ALA A 40 -19.00 -2.12 -15.03
C ALA A 40 -19.91 -2.52 -13.87
N THR A 41 -19.38 -2.53 -12.64
CA THR A 41 -20.16 -2.80 -11.42
C THR A 41 -21.30 -1.80 -11.24
N GLY A 42 -21.04 -0.51 -11.46
CA GLY A 42 -22.08 0.53 -11.43
C GLY A 42 -23.17 0.33 -12.48
N LEU A 43 -22.80 -0.10 -13.69
CA LEU A 43 -23.74 -0.41 -14.77
C LEU A 43 -24.59 -1.66 -14.47
N VAL A 44 -24.01 -2.71 -13.86
CA VAL A 44 -24.76 -3.87 -13.37
C VAL A 44 -25.78 -3.43 -12.32
N ARG A 45 -25.34 -2.70 -11.29
CA ARG A 45 -26.21 -2.20 -10.21
C ARG A 45 -27.28 -1.23 -10.70
N GLY A 46 -27.01 -0.47 -11.75
CA GLY A 46 -27.96 0.45 -12.39
C GLY A 46 -28.94 -0.23 -13.36
N GLY A 47 -28.84 -1.54 -13.57
CA GLY A 47 -29.71 -2.29 -14.48
C GLY A 47 -29.38 -2.11 -15.97
N PHE A 48 -28.28 -1.42 -16.32
CA PHE A 48 -27.85 -1.23 -17.70
C PHE A 48 -27.22 -2.50 -18.31
N LEU A 49 -26.77 -3.43 -17.46
CA LEU A 49 -26.23 -4.74 -17.83
C LEU A 49 -27.05 -5.88 -17.21
N ALA A 50 -28.39 -5.80 -17.29
CA ALA A 50 -29.33 -6.74 -16.67
C ALA A 50 -29.23 -8.21 -17.16
N GLY A 51 -28.37 -8.50 -18.15
CA GLY A 51 -28.11 -9.86 -18.63
C GLY A 51 -26.95 -10.58 -17.93
N LEU A 52 -26.22 -9.90 -17.05
CA LEU A 52 -25.17 -10.53 -16.25
C LEU A 52 -25.77 -11.13 -14.98
N ASP A 53 -25.26 -12.30 -14.57
CA ASP A 53 -25.62 -12.89 -13.28
C ASP A 53 -25.00 -12.11 -12.10
N ASP A 54 -25.58 -12.31 -10.92
CA ASP A 54 -25.15 -11.62 -9.70
C ASP A 54 -23.70 -11.96 -9.33
N GLU A 55 -23.27 -13.21 -9.56
CA GLU A 55 -21.92 -13.67 -9.27
C GLU A 55 -20.88 -12.90 -10.10
N THR A 56 -21.14 -12.70 -11.39
CA THR A 56 -20.31 -11.88 -12.28
C THR A 56 -20.29 -10.43 -11.81
N GLY A 57 -21.43 -9.89 -11.35
CA GLY A 57 -21.48 -8.58 -10.73
C GLY A 57 -20.55 -8.45 -9.51
N TYR A 58 -20.55 -9.43 -8.60
CA TYR A 58 -19.66 -9.45 -7.45
C TYR A 58 -18.20 -9.69 -7.83
N ARG A 59 -17.93 -10.48 -8.86
CA ARG A 59 -16.57 -10.69 -9.41
C ARG A 59 -16.00 -9.41 -9.99
N LEU A 60 -16.80 -8.62 -10.70
CA LEU A 60 -16.41 -7.29 -11.17
C LEU A 60 -16.13 -6.35 -9.98
N MET A 61 -16.92 -6.43 -8.90
CA MET A 61 -16.65 -5.69 -7.67
C MET A 61 -15.34 -6.13 -6.99
N THR A 62 -15.05 -7.43 -6.95
CA THR A 62 -13.75 -7.97 -6.50
C THR A 62 -12.62 -7.37 -7.30
N LEU A 63 -12.68 -7.47 -8.62
CA LEU A 63 -11.64 -6.96 -9.51
C LEU A 63 -11.47 -5.44 -9.38
N HIS A 64 -12.56 -4.69 -9.23
CA HIS A 64 -12.50 -3.25 -8.93
C HIS A 64 -11.69 -2.96 -7.67
N GLY A 65 -12.03 -3.60 -6.55
CA GLY A 65 -11.35 -3.35 -5.28
C GLY A 65 -9.91 -3.88 -5.25
N VAL A 66 -9.63 -5.04 -5.83
CA VAL A 66 -8.26 -5.56 -6.02
C VAL A 66 -7.41 -4.53 -6.78
N ASN A 67 -7.90 -4.03 -7.90
CA ASN A 67 -7.15 -3.10 -8.75
C ASN A 67 -7.02 -1.70 -8.14
N ALA A 68 -8.14 -1.09 -7.74
CA ALA A 68 -8.14 0.28 -7.24
C ALA A 68 -7.56 0.37 -5.82
N PHE A 69 -8.02 -0.48 -4.91
CA PHE A 69 -7.64 -0.35 -3.50
C PHE A 69 -6.27 -0.98 -3.20
N PHE A 70 -6.00 -2.19 -3.68
CA PHE A 70 -4.71 -2.84 -3.42
C PHE A 70 -3.63 -2.36 -4.39
N TYR A 71 -3.78 -2.64 -5.68
CA TYR A 71 -2.65 -2.50 -6.60
C TYR A 71 -2.36 -1.07 -7.03
N TRP A 72 -3.35 -0.28 -7.42
CA TRP A 72 -3.15 1.12 -7.80
C TRP A 72 -2.51 1.92 -6.66
N LEU A 73 -3.11 1.90 -5.47
CA LEU A 73 -2.58 2.62 -4.32
C LEU A 73 -1.19 2.12 -3.95
N SER A 74 -0.93 0.81 -3.98
CA SER A 74 0.39 0.27 -3.62
C SER A 74 1.48 0.63 -4.62
N PHE A 75 1.24 0.48 -5.93
CA PHE A 75 2.20 0.89 -6.95
C PHE A 75 2.44 2.41 -6.93
N ALA A 76 1.38 3.20 -6.73
CA ALA A 76 1.50 4.64 -6.59
C ALA A 76 2.34 5.01 -5.36
N GLN A 77 2.11 4.35 -4.22
CA GLN A 77 2.91 4.55 -3.02
C GLN A 77 4.38 4.19 -3.23
N ALA A 78 4.67 3.02 -3.82
CA ALA A 78 6.02 2.59 -4.15
C ALA A 78 6.76 3.59 -5.05
N PHE A 79 6.09 4.04 -6.12
CA PHE A 79 6.61 5.04 -7.05
C PHE A 79 6.89 6.38 -6.34
N LEU A 80 5.88 6.95 -5.68
CA LEU A 80 5.97 8.26 -5.05
C LEU A 80 6.99 8.28 -3.90
N LEU A 81 7.06 7.21 -3.12
CA LEU A 81 8.02 7.08 -2.02
C LEU A 81 9.44 7.12 -2.56
N LEU A 82 9.78 6.24 -3.52
CA LEU A 82 11.11 6.24 -4.11
C LEU A 82 11.43 7.56 -4.81
N ALA A 83 10.50 8.11 -5.59
CA ALA A 83 10.68 9.37 -6.32
C ALA A 83 10.94 10.56 -5.38
N LEU A 84 10.19 10.66 -4.27
CA LEU A 84 10.42 11.69 -3.25
C LEU A 84 11.75 11.46 -2.52
N THR A 85 12.07 10.22 -2.17
CA THR A 85 13.32 9.88 -1.49
C THR A 85 14.57 10.11 -2.36
N VAL A 86 14.49 10.06 -3.69
CA VAL A 86 15.65 10.41 -4.53
C VAL A 86 15.62 11.87 -4.99
N GLY A 87 14.44 12.41 -5.26
CA GLY A 87 14.29 13.75 -5.84
C GLY A 87 14.28 14.87 -4.80
N HIS A 88 13.71 14.64 -3.61
CA HIS A 88 13.60 15.66 -2.57
C HIS A 88 14.76 15.63 -1.58
N THR A 89 15.27 14.44 -1.26
CA THR A 89 16.38 14.26 -0.33
C THR A 89 17.63 14.91 -0.91
N GLY A 90 18.32 15.74 -0.15
CA GLY A 90 19.31 16.76 -0.57
C GLY A 90 20.48 16.41 -1.51
N GLY A 91 20.55 15.22 -2.15
CA GLY A 91 21.63 14.87 -3.07
C GLY A 91 21.70 13.40 -3.52
N ALA A 92 20.65 12.60 -3.33
CA ALA A 92 20.71 11.19 -3.71
C ALA A 92 20.94 11.05 -5.23
N SER A 93 22.08 10.47 -5.61
CA SER A 93 22.45 10.26 -7.02
C SER A 93 21.89 8.95 -7.58
N ARG A 94 21.34 8.08 -6.72
CA ARG A 94 20.83 6.75 -7.03
C ARG A 94 19.91 6.24 -5.92
N ILE A 95 19.18 5.17 -6.22
CA ILE A 95 18.56 4.31 -5.18
C ILE A 95 19.65 3.43 -4.58
N ALA A 96 19.85 3.50 -3.26
CA ALA A 96 20.90 2.80 -2.52
C ALA A 96 20.79 1.26 -2.65
N ALA A 97 19.65 0.72 -2.21
CA ALA A 97 19.36 -0.71 -2.27
C ALA A 97 18.61 -1.07 -3.56
N ARG A 98 19.15 -0.66 -4.72
CA ARG A 98 18.54 -0.90 -6.03
C ARG A 98 18.10 -2.35 -6.28
N PRO A 99 18.90 -3.39 -5.95
CA PRO A 99 18.47 -4.78 -6.13
C PRO A 99 17.21 -5.12 -5.33
N ALA A 100 17.11 -4.63 -4.09
CA ALA A 100 15.92 -4.81 -3.26
C ALA A 100 14.71 -4.09 -3.86
N ALA A 101 14.88 -2.87 -4.37
CA ALA A 101 13.81 -2.12 -5.00
C ALA A 101 13.27 -2.81 -6.27
N TRP A 102 14.14 -3.38 -7.11
CA TRP A 102 13.75 -4.17 -8.28
C TRP A 102 13.12 -5.51 -7.91
N ALA A 103 13.67 -6.22 -6.92
CA ALA A 103 13.05 -7.45 -6.40
C ALA A 103 11.65 -7.15 -5.85
N GLY A 104 11.50 -6.00 -5.16
CA GLY A 104 10.23 -5.54 -4.66
C GLY A 104 9.21 -5.26 -5.75
N ALA A 105 9.60 -4.48 -6.77
CA ALA A 105 8.74 -4.23 -7.93
C ALA A 105 8.35 -5.52 -8.67
N GLY A 106 9.29 -6.46 -8.85
CA GLY A 106 9.03 -7.75 -9.44
C GLY A 106 8.01 -8.58 -8.64
N ALA A 107 8.14 -8.61 -7.32
CA ALA A 107 7.18 -9.27 -6.44
C ALA A 107 5.79 -8.62 -6.54
N MET A 108 5.69 -7.29 -6.53
CA MET A 108 4.40 -6.60 -6.68
C MET A 108 3.73 -6.92 -8.02
N ILE A 109 4.49 -6.98 -9.13
CA ILE A 109 3.98 -7.30 -10.47
C ILE A 109 3.53 -8.77 -10.55
N ALA A 110 4.32 -9.69 -10.00
CA ALA A 110 3.94 -11.09 -9.92
C ALA A 110 2.66 -11.26 -9.09
N GLY A 111 2.58 -10.56 -7.94
CA GLY A 111 1.40 -10.55 -7.09
C GLY A 111 0.18 -10.03 -7.83
N PHE A 112 0.34 -8.94 -8.57
CA PHE A 112 -0.72 -8.38 -9.41
C PHE A 112 -1.29 -9.41 -10.39
N GLY A 113 -0.43 -10.10 -11.15
CA GLY A 113 -0.87 -11.15 -12.06
C GLY A 113 -1.57 -12.32 -11.35
N LEU A 114 -1.07 -12.74 -10.18
CA LEU A 114 -1.65 -13.81 -9.37
C LEU A 114 -3.04 -13.44 -8.83
N SER A 115 -3.20 -12.23 -8.27
CA SER A 115 -4.49 -11.77 -7.77
C SER A 115 -5.51 -11.56 -8.89
N GLU A 116 -5.10 -11.01 -10.03
CA GLU A 116 -5.98 -10.88 -11.20
C GLU A 116 -6.47 -12.26 -11.67
N ALA A 117 -5.56 -13.22 -11.86
CA ALA A 117 -5.92 -14.57 -12.28
C ALA A 117 -6.83 -15.25 -11.24
N GLY A 118 -6.51 -15.13 -9.96
CA GLY A 118 -7.32 -15.67 -8.87
C GLY A 118 -8.72 -15.06 -8.83
N ALA A 119 -8.86 -13.75 -9.00
CA ALA A 119 -10.16 -13.07 -9.01
C ALA A 119 -10.98 -13.36 -10.29
N ILE A 120 -10.33 -13.54 -11.44
CA ILE A 120 -11.01 -13.89 -12.69
C ILE A 120 -11.53 -15.33 -12.66
N PHE A 121 -10.73 -16.28 -12.17
CA PHE A 121 -11.06 -17.72 -12.25
C PHE A 121 -11.59 -18.32 -10.94
N GLY A 122 -11.55 -17.57 -9.83
CA GLY A 122 -11.89 -18.06 -8.49
C GLY A 122 -13.30 -17.69 -8.02
N PRO A 123 -13.57 -17.68 -6.72
CA PRO A 123 -14.83 -17.16 -6.19
C PRO A 123 -14.89 -15.62 -6.22
N ALA A 124 -16.10 -15.06 -6.12
CA ALA A 124 -16.32 -13.62 -5.98
C ALA A 124 -16.06 -13.18 -4.52
N LEU A 125 -14.82 -12.79 -4.24
CA LEU A 125 -14.30 -12.66 -2.88
C LEU A 125 -14.37 -11.25 -2.26
N LEU A 126 -14.88 -10.25 -2.99
CA LEU A 126 -14.63 -8.83 -2.68
C LEU A 126 -13.11 -8.53 -2.49
N TYR A 127 -12.73 -7.32 -2.07
CA TYR A 127 -11.30 -6.95 -1.96
C TYR A 127 -10.65 -7.41 -0.65
N ASP A 128 -11.46 -7.56 0.38
CA ASP A 128 -11.10 -8.10 1.70
C ASP A 128 -10.91 -9.61 1.70
N ALA A 129 -11.35 -10.30 0.65
CA ALA A 129 -11.10 -11.71 0.39
C ALA A 129 -11.36 -12.70 1.56
N PRO A 130 -12.47 -12.58 2.31
CA PRO A 130 -12.80 -13.47 3.41
C PRO A 130 -12.84 -14.95 2.98
N PRO A 131 -12.19 -15.85 3.74
CA PRO A 131 -12.28 -17.31 3.54
C PRO A 131 -13.71 -17.85 3.44
N GLU A 132 -14.64 -17.23 4.17
CA GLU A 132 -16.05 -17.63 4.23
C GLU A 132 -16.76 -17.56 2.87
N LEU A 133 -16.32 -16.67 1.98
CA LEU A 133 -16.89 -16.53 0.63
C LEU A 133 -16.34 -17.57 -0.36
N ALA A 134 -15.24 -18.24 -0.04
CA ALA A 134 -14.65 -19.24 -0.92
C ALA A 134 -15.28 -20.63 -0.78
N MET A 135 -16.00 -20.88 0.33
CA MET A 135 -16.61 -22.16 0.75
C MET A 135 -15.60 -23.30 0.95
N ASP A 136 -14.76 -23.58 -0.06
CA ASP A 136 -13.75 -24.63 -0.10
C ASP A 136 -12.37 -24.07 -0.49
N PRO A 137 -11.27 -24.70 -0.01
CA PRO A 137 -9.92 -24.32 -0.42
C PRO A 137 -9.72 -24.58 -1.92
N SER A 138 -9.15 -23.60 -2.62
CA SER A 138 -8.88 -23.69 -4.06
C SER A 138 -7.60 -22.95 -4.46
N LEU A 139 -7.01 -23.38 -5.58
CA LEU A 139 -5.82 -22.69 -6.13
C LEU A 139 -6.12 -21.26 -6.55
N ALA A 140 -7.35 -20.95 -6.98
CA ALA A 140 -7.73 -19.59 -7.33
C ALA A 140 -7.83 -18.69 -6.09
N PHE A 141 -8.41 -19.20 -4.99
CA PHE A 141 -8.41 -18.52 -3.70
C PHE A 141 -6.98 -18.32 -3.16
N ALA A 142 -6.14 -19.35 -3.26
CA ALA A 142 -4.73 -19.27 -2.90
C ALA A 142 -3.96 -18.26 -3.76
N ALA A 143 -4.28 -18.14 -5.05
CA ALA A 143 -3.66 -17.17 -5.95
C ALA A 143 -3.95 -15.72 -5.53
N VAL A 144 -5.18 -15.41 -5.10
CA VAL A 144 -5.53 -14.07 -4.58
C VAL A 144 -4.67 -13.71 -3.37
N HIS A 145 -4.62 -14.60 -2.37
CA HIS A 145 -3.89 -14.38 -1.11
C HIS A 145 -2.37 -14.40 -1.31
N GLY A 146 -1.86 -15.32 -2.13
CA GLY A 146 -0.46 -15.35 -2.55
C GLY A 146 -0.06 -14.07 -3.28
N GLY A 147 -0.96 -13.53 -4.10
CA GLY A 147 -0.77 -12.25 -4.76
C GLY A 147 -0.66 -11.09 -3.77
N TYR A 148 -1.54 -11.03 -2.77
CA TYR A 148 -1.46 -10.03 -1.69
C TYR A 148 -0.21 -10.15 -0.82
N LEU A 149 0.28 -11.37 -0.56
CA LEU A 149 1.55 -11.57 0.16
C LEU A 149 2.76 -11.12 -0.67
N LEU A 150 2.76 -11.38 -1.98
CA LEU A 150 3.80 -10.88 -2.89
C LEU A 150 3.76 -9.35 -3.00
N LEU A 151 2.57 -8.76 -3.03
CA LEU A 151 2.39 -7.31 -2.94
C LEU A 151 2.99 -6.77 -1.65
N ALA A 152 2.67 -7.38 -0.50
CA ALA A 152 3.18 -6.97 0.81
C ALA A 152 4.71 -7.10 0.89
N ALA A 153 5.27 -8.24 0.47
CA ALA A 153 6.71 -8.44 0.42
C ALA A 153 7.40 -7.43 -0.49
N GLY A 154 6.81 -7.16 -1.65
CA GLY A 154 7.36 -6.24 -2.63
C GLY A 154 7.37 -4.79 -2.15
N LEU A 155 6.27 -4.36 -1.53
CA LEU A 155 6.14 -3.08 -0.86
C LEU A 155 7.15 -2.90 0.29
N PHE A 156 7.34 -3.93 1.11
CA PHE A 156 8.33 -3.92 2.18
C PHE A 156 9.74 -3.65 1.63
N LEU A 157 10.13 -4.36 0.56
CA LEU A 157 11.43 -4.20 -0.07
C LEU A 157 11.63 -2.82 -0.70
N VAL A 158 10.58 -2.26 -1.32
CA VAL A 158 10.61 -0.88 -1.85
C VAL A 158 10.76 0.14 -0.72
N ALA A 159 9.97 0.03 0.35
CA ALA A 159 10.08 0.90 1.51
C ALA A 159 11.46 0.78 2.18
N TRP A 160 12.01 -0.43 2.26
CA TRP A 160 13.36 -0.66 2.75
C TRP A 160 14.40 0.04 1.89
N ALA A 161 14.28 -0.04 0.55
CA ALA A 161 15.17 0.66 -0.35
C ALA A 161 15.07 2.19 -0.21
N ALA A 162 13.89 2.73 0.05
CA ALA A 162 13.71 4.15 0.36
C ALA A 162 14.43 4.54 1.67
N VAL A 163 14.21 3.79 2.76
CA VAL A 163 14.90 4.04 4.05
C VAL A 163 16.42 3.94 3.89
N ALA A 164 16.91 2.89 3.22
CA ALA A 164 18.34 2.73 2.95
C ALA A 164 18.92 3.92 2.16
N THR A 165 18.19 4.42 1.17
CA THR A 165 18.60 5.59 0.36
C THR A 165 18.64 6.87 1.19
N ALA A 166 17.62 7.11 2.04
CA ALA A 166 17.61 8.25 2.94
C ALA A 166 18.75 8.19 3.97
N LEU A 167 19.04 7.00 4.52
CA LEU A 167 20.12 6.81 5.49
C LEU A 167 21.52 6.92 4.88
N GLU A 168 21.74 6.43 3.66
CA GLU A 168 23.01 6.62 2.95
C GLU A 168 23.29 8.11 2.74
N LEU A 169 22.31 8.87 2.24
CA LEU A 169 22.46 10.31 2.07
C LEU A 169 22.68 11.04 3.40
N GLN A 170 22.00 10.62 4.46
CA GLN A 170 22.19 11.20 5.79
C GLN A 170 23.63 11.01 6.29
N ARG A 171 24.22 9.85 6.03
CA ARG A 171 25.63 9.56 6.37
C ARG A 171 26.60 10.40 5.54
N GLU A 172 26.30 10.63 4.27
CA GLU A 172 27.16 11.42 3.38
C GLU A 172 27.10 12.92 3.68
N THR A 173 25.92 13.44 4.03
CA THR A 173 25.71 14.88 4.20
C THR A 173 25.85 15.35 5.64
N GLY A 174 25.60 14.48 6.63
CA GLY A 174 25.69 14.80 8.06
C GLY A 174 24.72 15.89 8.55
N GLY A 175 23.84 16.41 7.70
CA GLY A 175 22.92 17.51 8.00
C GLY A 175 21.63 17.04 8.68
N GLU A 176 20.80 17.97 9.15
CA GLU A 176 19.47 17.60 9.67
C GLU A 176 18.50 17.23 8.54
N TRP A 177 17.66 16.21 8.75
CA TRP A 177 16.54 15.93 7.84
C TRP A 177 15.60 17.12 7.75
N SER A 178 15.22 17.49 6.53
CA SER A 178 14.05 18.32 6.27
C SER A 178 12.77 17.62 6.70
N THR A 179 11.67 18.37 6.76
CA THR A 179 10.35 17.81 7.10
C THR A 179 9.91 16.73 6.11
N VAL A 180 10.10 16.94 4.81
CA VAL A 180 9.70 15.98 3.77
C VAL A 180 10.54 14.71 3.83
N GLU A 181 11.86 14.82 4.04
CA GLU A 181 12.75 13.66 4.17
C GLU A 181 12.37 12.82 5.40
N PHE A 182 12.17 13.47 6.56
CA PHE A 182 11.71 12.80 7.77
C PHE A 182 10.35 12.12 7.55
N ALA A 183 9.40 12.82 6.91
CA ALA A 183 8.07 12.30 6.67
C ALA A 183 8.07 11.12 5.68
N ALA A 184 8.94 11.14 4.65
CA ALA A 184 9.11 10.02 3.72
C ALA A 184 9.66 8.77 4.43
N VAL A 185 10.61 8.93 5.36
CA VAL A 185 11.09 7.82 6.19
C VAL A 185 9.99 7.31 7.13
N GLY A 186 9.22 8.20 7.75
CA GLY A 186 8.07 7.83 8.57
C GLY A 186 6.99 7.08 7.78
N TRP A 187 6.70 7.54 6.56
CA TRP A 187 5.79 6.85 5.64
C TRP A 187 6.31 5.47 5.24
N ALA A 188 7.59 5.33 4.91
CA ALA A 188 8.20 4.03 4.65
C ALA A 188 8.07 3.09 5.86
N GLY A 189 8.23 3.60 7.09
CA GLY A 189 8.02 2.84 8.32
C GLY A 189 6.58 2.34 8.48
N LEU A 190 5.59 3.21 8.25
CA LEU A 190 4.17 2.82 8.33
C LEU A 190 3.84 1.77 7.26
N LEU A 191 4.40 1.92 6.07
CA LEU A 191 4.24 0.99 4.96
C LEU A 191 4.81 -0.39 5.33
N MET A 192 6.01 -0.46 5.93
CA MET A 192 6.57 -1.72 6.45
C MET A 192 5.68 -2.37 7.51
N VAL A 193 5.22 -1.62 8.51
CA VAL A 193 4.32 -2.16 9.55
C VAL A 193 3.02 -2.69 8.93
N SER A 194 2.47 -1.97 7.95
CA SER A 194 1.28 -2.40 7.22
C SER A 194 1.50 -3.70 6.45
N THR A 195 2.68 -3.87 5.83
CA THR A 195 2.99 -5.13 5.13
C THR A 195 3.11 -6.30 6.11
N ILE A 196 3.62 -6.10 7.32
CA ILE A 196 3.64 -7.14 8.36
C ILE A 196 2.21 -7.52 8.77
N ALA A 197 1.32 -6.53 8.94
CA ALA A 197 -0.09 -6.79 9.21
C ALA A 197 -0.75 -7.55 8.04
N ALA A 198 -0.36 -7.28 6.79
CA ALA A 198 -0.83 -8.01 5.62
C ALA A 198 -0.39 -9.49 5.64
N PHE A 199 0.85 -9.76 6.05
CA PHE A 199 1.30 -11.14 6.28
C PHE A 199 0.46 -11.84 7.35
N ASN A 200 0.12 -11.15 8.45
CA ASN A 200 -0.73 -11.70 9.50
C ASN A 200 -2.14 -12.06 8.99
N ALA A 201 -2.74 -11.25 8.13
CA ALA A 201 -4.07 -11.50 7.56
C ALA A 201 -4.06 -12.59 6.48
N PHE A 202 -3.15 -12.50 5.51
CA PHE A 202 -3.25 -13.30 4.29
C PHE A 202 -2.45 -14.60 4.31
N LEU A 203 -1.43 -14.74 5.16
CA LEU A 203 -0.65 -15.99 5.23
C LEU A 203 -1.49 -17.18 5.71
N PRO A 204 -2.29 -17.07 6.79
CA PRO A 204 -3.17 -18.17 7.20
C PRO A 204 -4.17 -18.56 6.11
N ALA A 205 -4.77 -17.57 5.45
CA ALA A 205 -5.71 -17.79 4.35
C ALA A 205 -5.03 -18.47 3.15
N LEU A 206 -3.81 -18.06 2.75
CA LEU A 206 -3.05 -18.76 1.72
C LEU A 206 -2.83 -20.23 2.08
N LEU A 207 -2.39 -20.52 3.31
CA LEU A 207 -2.13 -21.88 3.75
C LEU A 207 -3.42 -22.73 3.72
N TRP A 208 -4.55 -22.16 4.13
CA TRP A 208 -5.85 -22.82 3.99
C TRP A 208 -6.21 -23.07 2.52
N GLY A 209 -6.06 -22.07 1.65
CA GLY A 209 -6.33 -22.19 0.22
C GLY A 209 -5.51 -23.27 -0.50
N LEU A 210 -4.30 -23.53 0.00
CA LEU A 210 -3.43 -24.62 -0.49
C LEU A 210 -3.74 -25.99 0.13
N GLY A 211 -4.72 -26.07 1.05
CA GLY A 211 -5.06 -27.29 1.79
C GLY A 211 -4.03 -27.66 2.87
N LEU A 212 -3.21 -26.70 3.31
CA LEU A 212 -2.10 -26.91 4.26
C LEU A 212 -2.46 -26.51 5.71
N ALA A 213 -3.57 -25.82 5.91
CA ALA A 213 -4.05 -25.38 7.22
C ALA A 213 -5.58 -25.41 7.29
N ALA A 214 -6.14 -25.26 8.50
CA ALA A 214 -7.57 -25.01 8.69
C ALA A 214 -7.92 -23.57 8.28
N SER A 215 -9.20 -23.31 7.99
CA SER A 215 -9.69 -21.97 7.71
C SER A 215 -9.39 -21.04 8.90
N PRO A 216 -8.84 -19.83 8.70
CA PRO A 216 -8.48 -18.96 9.80
C PRO A 216 -9.71 -18.38 10.49
N ALA A 217 -9.91 -18.73 11.77
CA ALA A 217 -11.05 -18.27 12.56
C ALA A 217 -11.06 -16.74 12.77
N ASP A 218 -9.88 -16.13 12.87
CA ASP A 218 -9.75 -14.71 13.26
C ASP A 218 -9.49 -13.79 12.06
N TYR A 219 -9.89 -14.21 10.83
CA TYR A 219 -9.58 -13.48 9.60
C TYR A 219 -10.08 -12.04 9.64
N SER A 220 -11.32 -11.82 10.06
CA SER A 220 -11.92 -10.47 10.16
C SER A 220 -11.09 -9.55 11.07
N THR A 221 -10.63 -10.05 12.22
CA THR A 221 -9.78 -9.27 13.12
C THR A 221 -8.43 -8.95 12.48
N ALA A 222 -7.75 -9.94 11.88
CA ALA A 222 -6.49 -9.68 11.20
C ALA A 222 -6.64 -8.71 10.02
N TRP A 223 -7.74 -8.82 9.28
CA TRP A 223 -8.13 -7.93 8.20
C TRP A 223 -8.34 -6.50 8.70
N HIS A 224 -9.12 -6.27 9.76
CA HIS A 224 -9.40 -4.94 10.27
C HIS A 224 -8.15 -4.23 10.80
N LEU A 225 -7.20 -4.98 11.37
CA LEU A 225 -5.89 -4.45 11.76
C LEU A 225 -5.10 -3.94 10.55
N LEU A 226 -5.08 -4.72 9.47
CA LEU A 226 -4.46 -4.33 8.19
C LEU A 226 -5.19 -3.14 7.55
N PHE A 227 -6.51 -3.28 7.36
CA PHE A 227 -7.37 -2.32 6.67
C PHE A 227 -7.23 -0.93 7.27
N HIS A 228 -7.15 -0.87 8.60
CA HIS A 228 -6.94 0.38 9.30
C HIS A 228 -5.67 1.12 8.85
N ASN A 229 -4.56 0.41 8.74
CA ASN A 229 -3.32 1.02 8.26
C ASN A 229 -3.43 1.41 6.76
N MET A 230 -4.12 0.58 5.98
CA MET A 230 -4.23 0.76 4.53
C MET A 230 -4.92 2.04 4.09
N HIS A 231 -5.95 2.55 4.79
CA HIS A 231 -6.56 3.84 4.40
C HIS A 231 -5.79 5.07 4.89
N TYR A 232 -4.95 4.96 5.94
CA TYR A 232 -4.07 6.05 6.37
C TYR A 232 -2.83 6.19 5.49
N LEU A 233 -2.40 5.12 4.83
CA LEU A 233 -1.23 5.13 3.95
C LEU A 233 -1.36 6.12 2.76
N PRO A 234 -2.44 6.09 1.95
CA PRO A 234 -2.67 7.10 0.90
C PRO A 234 -2.81 8.52 1.44
N LEU A 235 -3.43 8.68 2.62
CA LEU A 235 -3.55 10.00 3.26
C LEU A 235 -2.17 10.56 3.63
N LEU A 236 -1.34 9.75 4.29
CA LEU A 236 0.03 10.12 4.63
C LEU A 236 0.84 10.46 3.37
N ALA A 237 0.80 9.60 2.35
CA ALA A 237 1.46 9.85 1.08
C ALA A 237 1.03 11.19 0.47
N THR A 238 -0.28 11.47 0.46
CA THR A 238 -0.85 12.73 -0.06
C THR A 238 -0.34 13.93 0.72
N VAL A 239 -0.36 13.89 2.05
CA VAL A 239 0.14 14.98 2.91
C VAL A 239 1.62 15.23 2.66
N VAL A 240 2.45 14.17 2.55
CA VAL A 240 3.89 14.33 2.25
C VAL A 240 4.11 14.95 0.88
N VAL A 241 3.36 14.51 -0.14
CA VAL A 241 3.41 15.10 -1.49
C VAL A 241 3.00 16.57 -1.44
N TRP A 242 1.96 16.94 -0.70
CA TRP A 242 1.56 18.34 -0.53
C TRP A 242 2.65 19.18 0.13
N TYR A 243 3.31 18.68 1.18
CA TYR A 243 4.45 19.37 1.78
C TYR A 243 5.58 19.59 0.75
N ALA A 244 5.91 18.58 -0.05
CA ALA A 244 6.91 18.70 -1.10
C ALA A 244 6.52 19.71 -2.19
N LEU A 245 5.25 19.71 -2.62
CA LEU A 245 4.74 20.63 -3.64
C LEU A 245 4.64 22.07 -3.12
N VAL A 246 4.14 22.29 -1.90
CA VAL A 246 4.10 23.62 -1.28
C VAL A 246 5.51 24.19 -1.18
N GLN A 247 6.48 23.39 -0.71
CA GLN A 247 7.86 23.81 -0.66
C GLN A 247 8.44 24.14 -2.04
N TRP A 248 8.09 23.38 -3.08
CA TRP A 248 8.52 23.65 -4.45
C TRP A 248 7.92 24.96 -4.97
N PHE A 249 6.59 25.11 -4.94
CA PHE A 249 5.92 26.27 -5.54
C PHE A 249 6.12 27.57 -4.76
N THR A 250 6.26 27.50 -3.44
CA THR A 250 6.27 28.70 -2.57
C THR A 250 7.57 28.92 -1.83
N GLY A 251 8.45 27.91 -1.74
CA GLY A 251 9.65 27.94 -0.89
C GLY A 251 9.36 27.73 0.61
N VAL A 252 8.09 27.67 1.03
CA VAL A 252 7.71 27.45 2.44
C VAL A 252 8.00 26.01 2.83
N ARG A 253 8.91 25.81 3.79
CA ARG A 253 9.37 24.48 4.23
C ARG A 253 8.42 23.78 5.20
N SER A 254 7.65 24.56 5.96
CA SER A 254 6.64 24.05 6.89
C SER A 254 5.68 25.18 7.28
N ALA A 255 4.38 24.87 7.35
CA ALA A 255 3.36 25.81 7.83
C ALA A 255 3.40 26.03 9.34
N PHE A 256 3.85 25.03 10.11
CA PHE A 256 3.80 25.01 11.59
C PHE A 256 5.19 24.92 12.25
N GLY A 257 6.25 24.97 11.45
CA GLY A 257 7.64 24.74 11.90
C GLY A 257 8.08 23.27 11.75
N THR A 258 9.37 23.10 11.50
CA THR A 258 10.01 21.81 11.19
C THR A 258 9.82 20.78 12.31
N THR A 259 10.08 21.16 13.56
CA THR A 259 10.01 20.26 14.72
C THR A 259 8.60 19.75 14.95
N PHE A 260 7.62 20.66 14.97
CA PHE A 260 6.21 20.28 15.16
C PHE A 260 5.72 19.35 14.04
N SER A 261 6.07 19.66 12.78
CA SER A 261 5.67 18.81 11.65
C SER A 261 6.27 17.39 11.76
N LYS A 262 7.54 17.26 12.18
CA LYS A 262 8.16 15.96 12.41
C LYS A 262 7.48 15.17 13.54
N ILE A 263 7.09 15.84 14.63
CA ILE A 263 6.31 15.23 15.71
C ILE A 263 4.97 14.72 15.17
N ALA A 264 4.26 15.51 14.37
CA ALA A 264 3.00 15.10 13.75
C ALA A 264 3.17 13.88 12.83
N PHE A 265 4.22 13.83 11.99
CA PHE A 265 4.51 12.66 11.16
C PHE A 265 4.92 11.43 11.98
N ALA A 266 5.66 11.61 13.07
CA ALA A 266 6.00 10.51 13.97
C ALA A 266 4.75 9.97 14.70
N ALA A 267 3.80 10.85 15.03
CA ALA A 267 2.55 10.46 15.67
C ALA A 267 1.72 9.47 14.82
N TYR A 268 1.78 9.55 13.49
CA TYR A 268 1.14 8.57 12.61
C TYR A 268 1.62 7.13 12.90
N LEU A 269 2.91 6.93 13.16
CA LEU A 269 3.46 5.60 13.47
C LEU A 269 2.98 5.06 14.82
N VAL A 270 2.66 5.94 15.76
CA VAL A 270 2.28 5.57 17.13
C VAL A 270 0.78 5.36 17.25
N PHE A 271 -0.02 6.24 16.65
CA PHE A 271 -1.47 6.27 16.86
C PHE A 271 -2.28 5.54 15.80
N VAL A 272 -1.81 5.45 14.55
CA VAL A 272 -2.57 4.75 13.50
C VAL A 272 -2.73 3.25 13.82
N PRO A 273 -1.68 2.47 14.11
CA PRO A 273 -1.88 1.03 14.30
C PRO A 273 -2.87 0.67 15.44
N PRO A 274 -2.82 1.30 16.64
CA PRO A 274 -3.77 1.01 17.72
C PRO A 274 -5.23 1.43 17.44
N THR A 275 -5.46 2.44 16.59
CA THR A 275 -6.82 2.90 16.28
C THR A 275 -7.59 1.93 15.40
N SER A 276 -7.00 0.82 14.93
CA SER A 276 -7.73 -0.23 14.20
C SER A 276 -8.92 -0.80 14.97
N LEU A 277 -8.91 -0.71 16.30
CA LEU A 277 -9.93 -1.25 17.19
C LEU A 277 -11.35 -0.72 16.91
N TYR A 278 -11.51 0.49 16.37
CA TYR A 278 -12.86 1.00 16.08
C TYR A 278 -13.54 0.28 14.91
N HIS A 279 -12.78 -0.42 14.06
CA HIS A 279 -13.37 -1.30 13.04
C HIS A 279 -13.87 -2.63 13.62
N MET A 280 -13.50 -2.95 14.87
CA MET A 280 -13.69 -4.26 15.48
C MET A 280 -14.74 -4.26 16.61
N PHE A 281 -15.50 -3.19 16.80
CA PHE A 281 -16.44 -3.11 17.93
C PHE A 281 -17.53 -4.18 17.90
N LEU A 282 -17.86 -4.68 16.72
CA LEU A 282 -18.83 -5.74 16.50
C LEU A 282 -18.19 -7.14 16.42
N GLU A 283 -16.86 -7.25 16.49
CA GLU A 283 -16.17 -8.54 16.48
C GLU A 283 -16.50 -9.32 17.77
N PRO A 284 -17.03 -10.54 17.67
CA PRO A 284 -17.47 -11.31 18.83
C PRO A 284 -16.30 -11.66 19.76
N ASP A 285 -15.10 -11.84 19.18
CA ASP A 285 -13.92 -12.34 19.88
C ASP A 285 -13.09 -11.23 20.54
N LEU A 286 -13.47 -9.96 20.37
CA LEU A 286 -12.76 -8.83 20.97
C LEU A 286 -13.14 -8.65 22.45
N PRO A 287 -12.18 -8.70 23.40
CA PRO A 287 -12.47 -8.53 24.81
C PRO A 287 -13.14 -7.17 25.09
N GLY A 288 -14.11 -7.15 26.01
CA GLY A 288 -14.87 -5.93 26.34
C GLY A 288 -13.98 -4.76 26.79
N THR A 289 -12.92 -5.04 27.55
CA THR A 289 -11.93 -4.04 27.97
C THR A 289 -11.16 -3.43 26.80
N VAL A 290 -10.83 -4.25 25.78
CA VAL A 290 -10.14 -3.81 24.57
C VAL A 290 -11.06 -2.90 23.74
N ARG A 291 -12.36 -3.21 23.65
CA ARG A 291 -13.35 -2.33 23.01
C ARG A 291 -13.46 -0.98 23.70
N THR A 292 -13.57 -0.96 25.03
CA THR A 292 -13.64 0.30 25.79
C THR A 292 -12.39 1.14 25.62
N LEU A 293 -11.20 0.55 25.72
CA LEU A 293 -9.94 1.28 25.52
C LEU A 293 -9.81 1.77 24.07
N GLY A 294 -10.19 0.95 23.10
CA GLY A 294 -10.21 1.32 21.69
C GLY A 294 -11.15 2.48 21.36
N SER A 295 -12.22 2.67 22.14
CA SER A 295 -13.13 3.83 21.99
C SER A 295 -12.58 5.16 22.49
N LEU A 296 -11.48 5.14 23.25
CA LEU A 296 -10.81 6.33 23.79
C LEU A 296 -9.65 6.82 22.90
N LEU A 297 -9.29 6.03 21.88
CA LEU A 297 -8.23 6.29 20.90
C LEU A 297 -8.84 6.88 19.62
#